data_AF-A0A5M6DGJ6-F1
#
_entry.id   AF-A0A5M6DGJ6-F1
#
_cell.length_a   1.000
_cell.length_b   1.000
_cell.length_c   1.000
_cell.angle_alpha   90.00
_cell.angle_beta   90.00
_cell.angle_gamma   90.00
#
_symmetry.space_group_name_H-M   'P 1'
#
loop_
_entity.id
_entity.type
_entity.pdbx_description
1 polymer ?
#
loop_
_entity_poly.entity_id
_entity_poly.type
_entity_poly.pdbx_seq_one_letter_code
_entity_poly.pdbx_strand_id
1 'polypeptide(L)'
;MNDPARNPYAAGSSTPGAGGTGRTIATIRSASATGMTITFALVSGVTFITAVMIWMSSGSLQPGESWFRFDRQSVLLLGFGFLVLLGGAGAAFAIRILMTRQAMQQNPPTDQPLPQPLTDDATLPPWAQSLLGSVSASTIVGQALMEGPAIINAILLMIDDNLAHLVPIVLAVIGILLQTPTSSRYQRILEDAARG
;
A
#
# COMPACT_ATOMS: atom_id res chain seq x y z
N MET A 1 -48.20 23.02 -15.20
CA MET A 1 -47.04 22.33 -15.81
C MET A 1 -45.93 22.34 -14.77
N ASN A 2 -45.80 21.25 -14.01
CA ASN A 2 -44.75 21.09 -12.99
C ASN A 2 -43.76 20.08 -13.53
N ASP A 3 -42.65 20.55 -14.10
CA ASP A 3 -41.51 19.68 -14.36
C ASP A 3 -40.80 19.43 -13.02
N PRO A 4 -40.62 18.17 -12.58
CA PRO A 4 -39.91 17.91 -11.34
C PRO A 4 -38.47 18.42 -11.45
N ALA A 5 -37.97 19.05 -10.40
CA ALA A 5 -36.61 19.54 -10.31
C ALA A 5 -35.62 18.37 -10.52
N ARG A 6 -35.04 18.30 -11.72
CA ARG A 6 -34.00 17.32 -12.04
C ARG A 6 -32.69 17.78 -11.42
N ASN A 7 -32.16 16.98 -10.51
CA ASN A 7 -30.82 17.17 -9.99
C ASN A 7 -29.82 17.09 -11.16
N PRO A 8 -29.08 18.16 -11.48
CA PRO A 8 -28.14 18.18 -12.60
C PRO A 8 -26.99 17.16 -12.43
N TYR A 9 -26.74 16.67 -11.22
CA TYR A 9 -25.79 15.59 -10.96
C TYR A 9 -26.36 14.19 -11.17
N ALA A 10 -27.68 14.03 -11.31
CA ALA A 10 -28.34 12.76 -11.59
C ALA A 10 -28.68 12.54 -13.08
N ALA A 11 -28.64 13.59 -13.90
CA ALA A 11 -29.08 13.58 -15.30
C ALA A 11 -27.93 13.63 -16.33
N GLY A 12 -26.72 13.21 -15.95
CA GLY A 12 -25.49 13.44 -16.73
C GLY A 12 -24.56 12.24 -16.92
N SER A 13 -25.08 11.03 -17.15
CA SER A 13 -24.23 9.88 -17.56
C SER A 13 -24.63 9.24 -18.90
N SER A 14 -25.37 9.96 -19.74
CA SER A 14 -25.66 9.57 -21.12
C SER A 14 -25.19 10.64 -22.11
N THR A 15 -23.89 10.94 -22.09
CA THR A 15 -23.20 11.58 -23.21
C THR A 15 -22.18 10.58 -23.78
N PRO A 16 -22.41 10.03 -24.98
CA PRO A 16 -21.43 9.20 -25.65
C PRO A 16 -20.27 10.11 -26.10
N GLY A 17 -19.13 10.03 -25.41
CA GLY A 17 -17.89 10.69 -25.88
C GLY A 17 -17.17 11.63 -24.91
N ALA A 18 -17.57 11.71 -23.63
CA ALA A 18 -16.80 12.42 -22.61
C ALA A 18 -16.69 11.59 -21.33
N GLY A 19 -16.03 10.43 -21.45
CA GLY A 19 -15.66 9.61 -20.30
C GLY A 19 -14.62 10.36 -19.47
N GLY A 20 -15.03 10.90 -18.32
CA GLY A 20 -14.11 11.30 -17.28
C GLY A 20 -13.13 10.14 -17.05
N THR A 21 -11.85 10.43 -17.21
CA THR A 21 -10.71 9.53 -16.98
C THR A 21 -10.58 9.17 -15.50
N GLY A 22 -11.62 8.55 -14.93
CA GLY A 22 -11.38 7.49 -13.95
C GLY A 22 -10.62 6.43 -14.73
N ARG A 23 -9.32 6.34 -14.50
CA ARG A 23 -8.40 5.44 -15.19
C ARG A 23 -8.87 4.03 -14.90
N THR A 24 -9.82 3.52 -15.69
CA THR A 24 -10.31 2.16 -15.58
C THR A 24 -9.09 1.30 -15.76
N ILE A 25 -8.77 0.52 -14.72
CA ILE A 25 -7.73 -0.48 -14.79
C ILE A 25 -8.20 -1.52 -15.81
N ALA A 26 -7.93 -1.26 -17.09
CA ALA A 26 -8.40 -2.09 -18.18
C ALA A 26 -7.57 -3.37 -18.29
N THR A 27 -6.32 -3.32 -17.82
CA THR A 27 -5.32 -4.37 -17.98
C THR A 27 -4.53 -4.61 -16.69
N ILE A 28 -4.05 -5.83 -16.51
CA ILE A 28 -3.22 -6.25 -15.38
C ILE A 28 -1.92 -5.44 -15.33
N ARG A 29 -1.32 -5.15 -16.50
CA ARG A 29 -0.11 -4.31 -16.62
C ARG A 29 -0.31 -2.92 -16.03
N SER A 30 -1.45 -2.29 -16.33
CA SER A 30 -1.72 -0.93 -15.84
C SER A 30 -1.87 -0.88 -14.32
N ALA A 31 -2.52 -1.88 -13.72
CA ALA A 31 -2.62 -2.02 -12.27
C ALA A 31 -1.26 -2.24 -11.61
N SER A 32 -0.47 -3.18 -12.15
CA SER A 32 0.82 -3.55 -11.56
C SER A 32 1.80 -2.39 -11.67
N ALA A 33 1.88 -1.70 -12.82
CA ALA A 33 2.72 -0.53 -13.00
C ALA A 33 2.35 0.61 -12.04
N THR A 34 1.05 0.88 -11.88
CA THR A 34 0.56 1.91 -10.95
C THR A 34 0.92 1.55 -9.51
N GLY A 35 0.64 0.32 -9.09
CA GLY A 35 0.92 -0.12 -7.73
C GLY A 35 2.42 -0.21 -7.42
N MET A 36 3.26 -0.60 -8.39
CA MET A 36 4.72 -0.54 -8.25
C MET A 36 5.19 0.91 -8.08
N THR A 37 4.66 1.84 -8.88
CA THR A 37 4.99 3.27 -8.77
C THR A 37 4.66 3.81 -7.38
N ILE A 38 3.48 3.48 -6.84
CA ILE A 38 3.08 3.86 -5.47
C ILE A 38 4.04 3.24 -4.45
N THR A 39 4.38 1.96 -4.59
CA THR A 39 5.33 1.28 -3.69
C THR A 39 6.69 1.98 -3.67
N PHE A 40 7.23 2.33 -4.85
CA PHE A 40 8.50 3.05 -4.95
C PHE A 40 8.41 4.45 -4.33
N ALA A 41 7.31 5.16 -4.53
CA ALA A 41 7.09 6.48 -3.91
C ALA A 41 7.09 6.38 -2.38
N LEU A 42 6.41 5.38 -1.80
CA LEU A 42 6.38 5.14 -0.36
C LEU A 42 7.77 4.80 0.20
N VAL A 43 8.48 3.86 -0.43
CA VAL A 43 9.85 3.48 -0.01
C VAL A 43 10.80 4.67 -0.12
N SER A 44 10.70 5.45 -1.19
CA SER A 44 11.50 6.68 -1.36
C SER A 44 11.18 7.70 -0.28
N GLY A 45 9.90 7.88 0.09
CA GLY A 45 9.49 8.77 1.16
C GLY A 45 10.09 8.39 2.51
N VAL A 46 9.97 7.11 2.89
CA VAL A 46 10.58 6.58 4.12
C VAL A 46 12.10 6.76 4.10
N THR A 47 12.75 6.46 2.97
CA THR A 47 14.20 6.59 2.84
C THR A 47 14.65 8.04 3.00
N PHE A 48 13.95 8.97 2.35
CA PHE A 48 14.27 10.41 2.41
C PHE A 48 14.09 10.96 3.82
N ILE A 49 12.96 10.68 4.47
CA ILE A 49 12.69 11.10 5.85
C ILE A 49 13.76 10.51 6.78
N THR A 50 14.05 9.21 6.67
CA THR A 50 15.09 8.56 7.47
C THR A 50 16.45 9.21 7.29
N ALA A 51 16.85 9.52 6.04
CA ALA A 51 18.12 10.18 5.76
C ALA A 51 18.21 11.59 6.39
N VAL A 52 17.12 12.37 6.33
CA VAL A 52 17.03 13.68 6.98
C VAL A 52 17.16 13.54 8.50
N MET A 53 16.47 12.58 9.11
CA MET A 53 16.54 12.35 10.57
C MET A 53 17.94 11.91 11.02
N ILE A 54 18.60 11.01 10.27
CA ILE A 54 20.00 10.64 10.53
C ILE A 54 20.90 11.86 10.45
N TRP A 55 20.73 12.69 9.41
CA TRP A 55 21.55 13.88 9.24
C TRP A 55 21.37 14.87 10.40
N MET A 56 20.14 15.11 10.84
CA MET A 56 19.85 15.97 12.00
C MET A 56 20.45 15.40 13.30
N SER A 57 20.30 14.10 13.53
CA SER A 57 20.85 13.40 14.70
C SER A 57 22.38 13.36 14.72
N SER A 58 23.03 13.32 13.55
CA SER A 58 24.50 13.37 13.49
C SER A 58 25.10 14.68 14.02
N GLY A 59 24.32 15.77 14.03
CA GLY A 59 24.74 17.06 14.54
C GLY A 59 24.63 17.22 16.07
N SER A 60 23.86 16.37 16.75
CA SER A 60 23.66 16.42 18.20
C SER A 60 24.65 15.54 19.00
N LEU A 61 25.33 14.60 18.34
CA LEU A 61 26.25 13.67 18.98
C LEU A 61 27.52 14.37 19.49
N GLN A 62 27.86 14.16 20.77
CA GLN A 62 29.09 14.68 21.35
C GLN A 62 30.31 13.83 20.94
N PRO A 63 31.52 14.42 20.83
CA PRO A 63 32.74 13.67 20.54
C PRO A 63 32.97 12.55 21.56
N GLY A 64 33.03 11.30 21.10
CA GLY A 64 33.23 10.11 21.94
C GLY A 64 31.97 9.35 22.32
N GLU A 65 30.79 9.85 21.94
CA GLU A 65 29.53 9.14 22.14
C GLU A 65 29.31 8.05 21.07
N SER A 66 28.77 6.90 21.49
CA SER A 66 28.43 5.81 20.58
C SER A 66 27.14 6.11 19.85
N TRP A 67 27.11 5.84 18.54
CA TRP A 67 25.90 5.94 17.69
C TRP A 67 24.83 4.91 18.04
N PHE A 68 25.22 3.83 18.73
CA PHE A 68 24.33 2.81 19.26
C PHE A 68 24.33 2.89 20.78
N ARG A 69 23.18 3.22 21.36
CA ARG A 69 22.99 3.38 22.80
C ARG A 69 22.07 2.29 23.33
N PHE A 70 22.48 1.68 24.45
CA PHE A 70 21.75 0.60 25.11
C PHE A 70 21.51 0.91 26.60
N ASP A 71 21.41 2.19 26.96
CA ASP A 71 20.92 2.56 28.28
C ASP A 71 19.42 2.27 28.41
N ARG A 72 18.92 2.30 29.65
CA ARG A 72 17.55 1.90 29.96
C ARG A 72 16.51 2.67 29.15
N GLN A 73 16.71 3.97 28.91
CA GLN A 73 15.74 4.78 28.19
C GLN A 73 15.73 4.43 26.70
N SER A 74 16.90 4.35 26.06
CA SER A 74 17.02 3.95 24.65
C SER A 74 16.49 2.53 24.40
N VAL A 75 16.73 1.58 25.30
CA VAL A 75 16.18 0.22 25.16
C VAL A 75 14.65 0.22 25.25
N LEU A 76 14.05 1.04 26.11
CA LEU A 76 12.59 1.16 26.21
C LEU A 76 11.97 1.76 24.94
N LEU A 77 12.57 2.82 24.40
CA LEU A 77 12.10 3.46 23.16
C LEU A 77 12.28 2.52 21.96
N LEU A 78 13.40 1.82 21.87
CA LEU A 78 13.63 0.79 20.85
C LEU A 78 12.60 -0.34 20.95
N GLY A 79 12.36 -0.84 22.16
CA GLY A 79 11.34 -1.86 22.42
C GLY A 79 9.93 -1.41 22.00
N PHE A 80 9.57 -0.17 22.29
CA PHE A 80 8.33 0.44 21.81
C PHE A 80 8.28 0.52 20.28
N GLY A 81 9.37 0.94 19.64
CA GLY A 81 9.52 0.98 18.18
C GLY A 81 9.31 -0.38 17.52
N PHE A 82 9.83 -1.46 18.11
CA PHE A 82 9.58 -2.83 17.66
C PHE A 82 8.13 -3.27 17.89
N LEU A 83 7.52 -2.91 19.03
CA LEU A 83 6.13 -3.25 19.31
C LEU A 83 5.19 -2.62 18.29
N VAL A 84 5.42 -1.34 17.93
CA VAL A 84 4.69 -0.65 16.88
C VAL A 84 4.88 -1.33 15.51
N LEU A 85 6.11 -1.75 15.18
CA LEU A 85 6.38 -2.53 13.96
C LEU A 85 5.59 -3.85 13.92
N LEU A 86 5.63 -4.64 14.99
CA LEU A 86 4.92 -5.92 15.05
C LEU A 86 3.41 -5.73 14.96
N GLY A 87 2.87 -4.74 15.67
CA GLY A 87 1.45 -4.38 15.59
C GLY A 87 1.04 -3.93 14.19
N GLY A 88 1.82 -3.03 13.57
CA GLY A 88 1.59 -2.54 12.21
C GLY A 88 1.67 -3.65 11.16
N ALA A 89 2.66 -4.55 11.26
CA ALA A 89 2.80 -5.69 10.37
C ALA A 89 1.65 -6.69 10.49
N GLY A 90 1.23 -7.00 11.73
CA GLY A 90 0.06 -7.84 11.97
C GLY A 90 -1.22 -7.21 11.38
N ALA A 91 -1.44 -5.92 11.61
CA ALA A 91 -2.59 -5.19 11.08
C ALA A 91 -2.58 -5.14 9.54
N ALA A 92 -1.44 -4.82 8.93
CA ALA A 92 -1.27 -4.77 7.48
C ALA A 92 -1.63 -6.11 6.81
N PHE A 93 -1.15 -7.22 7.38
CA PHE A 93 -1.44 -8.56 6.89
C PHE A 93 -2.92 -8.92 7.05
N ALA A 94 -3.49 -8.69 8.25
CA ALA A 94 -4.88 -9.02 8.53
C ALA A 94 -5.86 -8.21 7.67
N ILE A 95 -5.65 -6.89 7.56
CA ILE A 95 -6.50 -5.99 6.76
C ILE A 95 -6.43 -6.36 5.29
N ARG A 96 -5.25 -6.65 4.76
CA ARG A 96 -5.09 -7.09 3.37
C ARG A 96 -5.90 -8.35 3.07
N ILE A 97 -5.82 -9.37 3.94
CA ILE A 97 -6.59 -10.61 3.79
C ILE A 97 -8.09 -10.32 3.84
N LEU A 98 -8.53 -9.55 4.84
CA LEU A 98 -9.95 -9.25 5.03
C LEU A 98 -10.52 -8.49 3.83
N MET A 99 -9.84 -7.42 3.38
CA MET A 99 -10.27 -6.62 2.23
C MET A 99 -10.25 -7.42 0.93
N THR A 100 -9.24 -8.27 0.72
CA THR A 100 -9.19 -9.13 -0.47
C THR A 100 -10.36 -10.13 -0.49
N ARG A 101 -10.67 -10.75 0.66
CA ARG A 101 -11.83 -11.65 0.78
C ARG A 101 -13.15 -10.93 0.56
N GLN A 102 -13.32 -9.76 1.16
CA GLN A 102 -14.51 -8.93 0.94
C GLN A 102 -14.65 -8.52 -0.53
N ALA A 103 -13.55 -8.17 -1.18
CA ALA A 103 -13.53 -7.82 -2.61
C ALA A 103 -13.98 -8.99 -3.49
N MET A 104 -13.52 -10.21 -3.20
CA MET A 104 -13.96 -11.42 -3.92
C MET A 104 -15.45 -11.70 -3.71
N GLN A 105 -15.97 -11.51 -2.49
CA GLN A 105 -17.39 -11.69 -2.18
C GLN A 105 -18.29 -10.64 -2.84
N GLN A 106 -17.82 -9.39 -2.95
CA GLN A 106 -18.58 -8.29 -3.55
C GLN A 106 -18.54 -8.30 -5.09
N ASN A 107 -17.55 -8.97 -5.69
CA ASN A 107 -17.36 -9.05 -7.12
C ASN A 107 -17.34 -10.51 -7.59
N PRO A 108 -18.46 -11.26 -7.43
CA PRO A 108 -18.52 -12.64 -7.87
C PRO A 108 -18.33 -12.73 -9.38
N PRO A 109 -17.76 -13.84 -9.89
CA PRO A 109 -17.67 -14.07 -11.33
C PRO A 109 -19.05 -14.01 -11.97
N THR A 110 -19.16 -13.24 -13.04
CA THR A 110 -20.34 -13.24 -13.92
C THR A 110 -20.10 -14.20 -15.09
N ASP A 111 -21.13 -14.45 -15.92
CA ASP A 111 -21.06 -15.31 -17.11
C ASP A 111 -20.01 -14.90 -18.17
N GLN A 112 -19.33 -13.77 -17.98
CA GLN A 112 -18.21 -13.33 -18.82
C GLN A 112 -16.90 -14.03 -18.40
N PRO A 113 -16.40 -14.99 -19.19
CA PRO A 113 -15.17 -15.70 -18.85
C PRO A 113 -13.96 -14.78 -18.90
N LEU A 114 -12.93 -15.12 -18.11
CA LEU A 114 -11.62 -14.49 -18.27
C LEU A 114 -11.02 -14.86 -19.63
N PRO A 115 -10.27 -13.95 -20.27
CA PRO A 115 -9.53 -14.26 -21.49
C PRO A 115 -8.48 -15.35 -21.20
N GLN A 116 -8.39 -16.34 -22.08
CA GLN A 116 -7.42 -17.42 -22.02
C GLN A 116 -6.54 -17.42 -23.28
N PRO A 117 -5.21 -17.31 -23.16
CA PRO A 117 -4.43 -17.16 -21.92
C PRO A 117 -4.62 -15.77 -21.28
N LEU A 118 -4.53 -15.71 -19.94
CA LEU A 118 -4.61 -14.45 -19.19
C LEU A 118 -3.28 -13.70 -19.30
N THR A 119 -3.16 -12.88 -20.34
CA THR A 119 -1.96 -12.04 -20.56
C THR A 119 -2.08 -10.68 -19.88
N ASP A 120 -0.95 -10.05 -19.58
CA ASP A 120 -0.87 -8.75 -18.90
C ASP A 120 -1.66 -7.62 -19.58
N ASP A 121 -1.78 -7.69 -20.91
CA ASP A 121 -2.44 -6.69 -21.76
C ASP A 121 -3.88 -7.09 -22.15
N ALA A 122 -4.38 -8.22 -21.66
CA ALA A 122 -5.73 -8.67 -21.98
C ALA A 122 -6.77 -7.72 -21.37
N THR A 123 -7.79 -7.37 -22.15
CA THR A 123 -8.93 -6.59 -21.66
C THR A 123 -9.72 -7.43 -20.67
N LEU A 124 -9.80 -6.96 -19.43
CA LEU A 124 -10.50 -7.66 -18.36
C LEU A 124 -12.02 -7.40 -18.42
N PRO A 125 -12.87 -8.38 -18.06
CA PRO A 125 -14.30 -8.12 -17.87
C PRO A 125 -14.52 -7.19 -16.67
N PRO A 126 -15.67 -6.47 -16.58
CA PRO A 126 -15.91 -5.45 -15.55
C PRO A 126 -15.76 -5.96 -14.12
N TRP A 127 -16.20 -7.19 -13.83
CA TRP A 127 -16.07 -7.80 -12.50
C TRP A 127 -14.59 -7.97 -12.10
N ALA A 128 -13.73 -8.37 -13.05
CA ALA A 128 -12.30 -8.56 -12.83
C ALA A 128 -11.58 -7.21 -12.66
N GLN A 129 -12.00 -6.17 -13.39
CA GLN A 129 -11.48 -4.81 -13.21
C GLN A 129 -11.81 -4.27 -11.80
N SER A 130 -13.03 -4.46 -11.33
CA SER A 130 -13.47 -4.05 -9.98
C SER A 130 -12.74 -4.81 -8.87
N LEU A 131 -12.58 -6.13 -9.02
CA LEU A 131 -11.80 -6.95 -8.11
C LEU A 131 -10.35 -6.47 -8.06
N LEU A 132 -9.72 -6.24 -9.22
CA LEU A 132 -8.34 -5.77 -9.31
C LEU A 132 -8.15 -4.39 -8.66
N GLY A 133 -9.09 -3.47 -8.84
CA GLY A 133 -9.11 -2.17 -8.16
C GLY A 133 -9.17 -2.32 -6.64
N SER A 134 -10.04 -3.20 -6.15
CA SER A 134 -10.20 -3.46 -4.72
C SER A 134 -8.96 -4.12 -4.10
N VAL A 135 -8.34 -5.06 -4.80
CA VAL A 135 -7.07 -5.70 -4.38
C VAL A 135 -5.92 -4.69 -4.38
N SER A 136 -5.84 -3.81 -5.38
CA SER A 136 -4.86 -2.73 -5.43
C SER A 136 -5.04 -1.79 -4.23
N ALA A 137 -6.27 -1.39 -3.93
CA ALA A 137 -6.57 -0.54 -2.77
C ALA A 137 -6.15 -1.23 -1.44
N SER A 138 -6.47 -2.51 -1.27
CA SER A 138 -6.07 -3.27 -0.07
C SER A 138 -4.54 -3.33 0.10
N THR A 139 -3.81 -3.41 -1.01
CA THR A 139 -2.34 -3.43 -1.00
C THR A 139 -1.78 -2.07 -0.58
N ILE A 140 -2.34 -0.97 -1.10
CA ILE A 140 -1.95 0.39 -0.72
C ILE A 140 -2.19 0.63 0.78
N VAL A 141 -3.35 0.21 1.29
CA VAL A 141 -3.66 0.31 2.74
C VAL A 141 -2.66 -0.50 3.56
N GLY A 142 -2.35 -1.73 3.15
CA GLY A 142 -1.35 -2.57 3.81
C GLY A 142 0.06 -1.96 3.80
N GLN A 143 0.45 -1.28 2.72
CA GLN A 143 1.72 -0.57 2.63
C GLN A 143 1.77 0.66 3.54
N ALA A 144 0.70 1.46 3.59
CA ALA A 144 0.60 2.61 4.50
C ALA A 144 0.68 2.19 5.98
N LEU A 145 0.09 1.05 6.34
CA LEU A 145 0.19 0.48 7.68
C LEU A 145 1.62 0.04 8.04
N MET A 146 2.42 -0.37 7.06
CA MET A 146 3.85 -0.66 7.26
C MET A 146 4.73 0.58 7.27
N GLU A 147 4.33 1.63 6.56
CA GLU A 147 5.01 2.93 6.56
C GLU A 147 4.96 3.60 7.94
N GLY A 148 3.81 3.54 8.62
CA GLY A 148 3.62 4.14 9.94
C GLY A 148 4.71 3.76 10.96
N PRO A 149 5.00 2.47 11.19
CA PRO A 149 6.10 2.04 12.04
C PRO A 149 7.48 2.53 11.60
N ALA A 150 7.73 2.66 10.29
CA ALA A 150 8.99 3.20 9.79
C ALA A 150 9.14 4.68 10.18
N ILE A 151 8.09 5.48 9.97
CA ILE A 151 8.07 6.90 10.34
C ILE A 151 8.21 7.06 11.85
N ILE A 152 7.48 6.27 12.65
CA ILE A 152 7.56 6.32 14.10
C ILE A 152 8.99 6.01 14.57
N ASN A 153 9.63 4.97 14.02
CA ASN A 153 11.02 4.67 14.38
C ASN A 153 12.01 5.75 13.90
N ALA A 154 11.76 6.41 12.76
CA ALA A 154 12.59 7.54 12.32
C ALA A 154 12.46 8.74 13.27
N ILE A 155 11.26 8.98 13.81
CA ILE A 155 11.03 10.01 14.84
C ILE A 155 11.72 9.62 16.16
N LEU A 156 11.62 8.36 16.59
CA LEU A 156 12.27 7.89 17.81
C LEU A 156 13.80 8.02 17.71
N LEU A 157 14.38 7.68 16.55
CA LEU A 157 15.80 7.92 16.25
C LEU A 157 16.20 9.37 16.51
N MET A 158 15.38 10.34 16.09
CA MET A 158 15.65 11.76 16.33
C MET A 158 15.49 12.16 17.80
N ILE A 159 14.64 11.46 18.57
CA ILE A 159 14.38 11.79 19.98
C ILE A 159 15.52 11.32 20.89
N ASP A 160 16.08 10.13 20.65
CA ASP A 160 17.10 9.52 21.52
C ASP A 160 18.48 9.39 20.87
N ASP A 161 18.63 9.91 19.64
CA ASP A 161 19.86 9.89 18.84
C ASP A 161 20.46 8.48 18.68
N ASN A 162 19.61 7.45 18.66
CA ASN A 162 20.04 6.06 18.60
C ASN A 162 19.80 5.42 17.22
N LEU A 163 20.88 5.10 16.52
CA LEU A 163 20.80 4.44 15.21
C LEU A 163 20.23 3.03 15.25
N ALA A 164 20.05 2.42 16.43
CA ALA A 164 19.39 1.12 16.55
C ALA A 164 17.97 1.11 15.94
N HIS A 165 17.29 2.26 15.92
CA HIS A 165 15.99 2.44 15.27
C HIS A 165 16.02 2.21 13.75
N LEU A 166 17.18 2.22 13.10
CA LEU A 166 17.29 1.85 11.68
C LEU A 166 16.88 0.41 11.41
N VAL A 167 17.07 -0.51 12.37
CA VAL A 167 16.71 -1.92 12.20
C VAL A 167 15.20 -2.08 11.92
N PRO A 168 14.29 -1.61 12.80
CA PRO A 168 12.87 -1.71 12.51
C PRO A 168 12.43 -0.89 11.28
N ILE A 169 13.10 0.23 10.94
CA ILE A 169 12.83 0.99 9.71
C ILE A 169 13.13 0.15 8.47
N VAL A 170 14.30 -0.50 8.42
CA VAL A 170 14.69 -1.37 7.30
C VAL A 170 13.73 -2.56 7.18
N LEU A 171 13.34 -3.17 8.30
CA LEU A 171 12.36 -4.25 8.30
C LEU A 171 10.98 -3.79 7.78
N ALA A 172 10.55 -2.59 8.15
CA ALA A 172 9.32 -2.00 7.63
C ALA A 172 9.38 -1.77 6.11
N VAL A 173 10.50 -1.24 5.61
CA VAL A 173 10.75 -1.05 4.17
C VAL A 173 10.72 -2.39 3.42
N ILE A 174 11.38 -3.43 3.95
CA ILE A 174 11.30 -4.79 3.39
C ILE A 174 9.84 -5.27 3.37
N GLY A 175 9.08 -5.01 4.44
CA GLY A 175 7.65 -5.33 4.51
C GLY A 175 6.80 -4.63 3.44
N ILE A 176 7.09 -3.36 3.13
CA ILE A 176 6.44 -2.62 2.02
C ILE A 176 6.80 -3.26 0.68
N LEU A 177 8.09 -3.57 0.46
CA LEU A 177 8.58 -4.19 -0.77
C LEU A 177 8.00 -5.60 -1.00
N LEU A 178 7.84 -6.39 0.05
CA LEU A 178 7.21 -7.72 -0.04
C LEU A 178 5.74 -7.64 -0.45
N GLN A 179 5.08 -6.50 -0.23
CA GLN A 179 3.71 -6.23 -0.65
C GLN A 179 3.59 -5.70 -2.08
N THR A 180 4.70 -5.47 -2.79
CA THR A 180 4.69 -4.96 -4.18
C THR A 180 3.70 -5.75 -5.06
N PRO A 181 2.77 -5.06 -5.74
CA PRO A 181 1.85 -5.72 -6.65
C PRO A 181 2.59 -6.09 -7.94
N THR A 182 2.48 -7.35 -8.34
CA THR A 182 3.08 -7.87 -9.57
C THR A 182 2.00 -8.45 -10.47
N SER A 183 2.22 -8.46 -11.78
CA SER A 183 1.27 -9.05 -12.73
C SER A 183 0.95 -10.50 -12.39
N SER A 184 1.95 -11.30 -12.00
CA SER A 184 1.77 -12.70 -11.62
C SER A 184 0.90 -12.89 -10.37
N ARG A 185 0.96 -11.97 -9.40
CA ARG A 185 0.07 -12.00 -8.22
C ARG A 185 -1.37 -11.68 -8.61
N TYR A 186 -1.58 -10.70 -9.48
CA TYR A 186 -2.91 -10.34 -9.97
C TYR A 186 -3.53 -11.43 -10.84
N GLN A 187 -2.76 -12.05 -11.74
CA GLN A 187 -3.23 -13.20 -12.53
C GLN A 187 -3.72 -14.33 -11.62
N ARG A 188 -2.94 -14.72 -10.60
CA ARG A 188 -3.33 -15.76 -9.63
C ARG A 188 -4.62 -15.41 -8.91
N ILE A 189 -4.76 -14.17 -8.43
CA ILE A 189 -5.97 -13.72 -7.72
C ILE A 189 -7.21 -13.78 -8.63
N LEU A 190 -7.07 -13.38 -9.90
CA LEU A 190 -8.17 -13.43 -10.87
C LEU A 190 -8.54 -14.89 -11.22
N GLU A 191 -7.55 -15.75 -11.42
CA GLU A 191 -7.78 -17.18 -11.68
C GLU A 191 -8.42 -17.89 -10.50
N ASP A 192 -7.95 -17.62 -9.28
CA ASP A 192 -8.52 -18.19 -8.04
C ASP A 192 -9.97 -17.73 -7.86
N ALA A 193 -10.25 -16.45 -8.12
CA ALA A 193 -11.61 -15.90 -8.06
C ALA A 193 -12.53 -16.50 -9.13
N ALA A 194 -12.03 -16.85 -10.32
CA ALA A 194 -12.82 -17.46 -11.39
C ALA A 194 -13.13 -18.95 -11.15
N ARG A 195 -12.39 -19.63 -10.25
CA ARG A 195 -12.59 -21.05 -9.90
C ARG A 195 -13.50 -21.26 -8.68
N GLY A 196 -13.61 -20.25 -7.82
CA GLY A 196 -14.42 -20.29 -6.59
C GLY A 196 -15.85 -19.84 -6.85
#